data_AF-A0A661Z853-F1
#
_entry.id   AF-A0A661Z853-F1
#
_cell.length_a   1.000
_cell.length_b   1.000
_cell.length_c   1.000
_cell.angle_alpha   90.00
_cell.angle_beta   90.00
_cell.angle_gamma   90.00
#
_symmetry.space_group_name_H-M   'P 1'
#
loop_
_entity.id
_entity.type
_entity.pdbx_description
1 polymer ?
#
loop_
_entity_poly.entity_id
_entity_poly.type
_entity_poly.pdbx_seq_one_letter_code
_entity_poly.pdbx_strand_id
1 'polypeptide(L)' 'MKKEYKITDWLPASKQELKAFAWDELDVILFSGDAYVDHPAFGAAVIGRVLQHAGLRVAIVPQPNWRDDL' A
#
# COMPACT_ATOMS: atom_id res chain seq x y z
N MET A 1 -5.12 11.92 -24.52
CA MET A 1 -4.12 12.38 -23.52
C MET A 1 -3.54 11.15 -22.83
N LYS A 2 -2.21 11.00 -22.75
CA LYS A 2 -1.60 9.92 -21.94
C LYS A 2 -1.76 10.28 -20.47
N LYS A 3 -2.29 9.36 -19.67
CA LYS A 3 -2.34 9.51 -18.21
C LYS A 3 -0.95 9.17 -17.67
N GLU A 4 -0.34 10.11 -16.96
CA GLU A 4 0.93 9.89 -16.27
C GLU A 4 0.63 9.35 -14.88
N TYR A 5 1.20 8.20 -14.54
CA TYR A 5 1.01 7.55 -13.25
C TYR A 5 2.19 7.87 -12.33
N LYS A 6 1.88 8.23 -11.09
CA LYS A 6 2.88 8.49 -10.04
C LYS A 6 2.85 7.32 -9.06
N ILE A 7 3.98 7.04 -8.43
CA ILE A 7 4.05 5.98 -7.41
C ILE A 7 3.10 6.23 -6.24
N THR A 8 2.82 7.50 -5.95
CA THR A 8 1.87 7.94 -4.92
C THR A 8 0.42 7.65 -5.26
N ASP A 9 0.13 7.19 -6.48
CA ASP A 9 -1.21 6.80 -6.90
C ASP A 9 -1.63 5.45 -6.30
N TRP A 10 -0.75 4.72 -5.60
CA TRP A 10 -0.98 3.39 -4.99
C TRP A 10 -0.64 3.36 -3.49
N LEU A 11 -1.15 2.38 -2.73
CA LEU A 11 -0.63 2.12 -1.39
C LEU A 11 0.88 1.78 -1.45
N PRO A 12 1.73 2.40 -0.63
CA PRO A 12 3.14 2.09 -0.58
C PRO A 12 3.36 0.66 -0.06
N ALA A 13 4.25 -0.08 -0.72
CA ALA A 13 4.65 -1.43 -0.36
C ALA A 13 6.12 -1.56 0.08
N SER A 14 6.86 -0.46 0.08
CA SER A 14 8.27 -0.43 0.46
C SER A 14 8.65 0.85 1.20
N LYS A 15 9.74 0.81 1.99
CA LYS A 15 10.29 1.99 2.66
C LYS A 15 10.73 3.07 1.65
N GLN A 16 11.16 2.67 0.45
CA GLN A 16 11.54 3.58 -0.61
C GLN A 16 10.33 4.37 -1.12
N GLU A 17 9.17 3.72 -1.24
CA GLU A 17 7.93 4.37 -1.66
C GLU A 17 7.40 5.35 -0.61
N LEU A 18 7.56 5.06 0.69
CA LEU A 18 7.18 5.99 1.76
C LEU A 18 7.87 7.37 1.64
N LYS A 19 9.09 7.41 1.09
CA LYS A 19 9.79 8.67 0.82
C LYS A 19 9.05 9.53 -0.21
N ALA A 20 8.38 8.92 -1.19
CA ALA A 20 7.57 9.65 -2.17
C ALA A 20 6.28 10.23 -1.55
N PHE A 21 5.79 9.62 -0.47
CA PHE A 21 4.68 10.11 0.34
C PHE A 21 5.10 11.16 1.39
N ALA A 22 6.41 11.34 1.62
CA ALA A 22 6.96 12.11 2.73
C ALA A 22 6.40 11.66 4.10
N TRP A 23 6.26 10.35 4.28
CA TRP A 23 5.81 9.74 5.53
C TRP A 23 6.99 9.15 6.29
N ASP A 24 7.18 9.58 7.53
CA ASP A 24 8.22 9.08 8.43
C ASP A 24 7.75 7.87 9.26
N GLU A 25 6.43 7.66 9.36
CA GLU A 25 5.80 6.56 10.09
C GLU A 25 4.43 6.21 9.46
N LEU A 26 3.86 5.08 9.88
CA LEU A 26 2.61 4.54 9.38
C LEU A 26 1.62 4.33 10.53
N ASP A 27 0.35 4.60 10.28
CA ASP A 27 -0.73 4.36 11.24
C ASP A 27 -1.27 2.93 11.11
N VAL A 28 -1.29 2.38 9.88
CA VAL A 28 -1.78 1.02 9.59
C VAL A 28 -0.88 0.33 8.56
N ILE A 29 -0.60 -0.95 8.79
CA ILE A 29 0.05 -1.84 7.81
C ILE A 29 -0.87 -3.01 7.52
N LEU A 30 -1.24 -3.20 6.25
CA LEU A 30 -2.03 -4.33 5.78
C LEU A 30 -1.10 -5.46 5.34
N PHE A 31 -1.13 -6.61 6.01
CA PHE A 31 -0.46 -7.81 5.54
C PHE A 31 -1.44 -8.69 4.77
N SER A 32 -1.05 -9.13 3.57
CA SER A 32 -1.87 -9.99 2.73
C SER A 32 -1.06 -11.16 2.17
N GLY A 33 -1.63 -12.37 2.17
CA GLY A 33 -1.06 -13.52 1.46
C GLY A 33 -1.31 -13.50 -0.06
N ASP A 34 -2.11 -12.54 -0.54
CA ASP A 34 -2.41 -12.33 -1.96
C ASP A 34 -1.54 -11.21 -2.54
N ALA A 35 -1.42 -11.18 -3.87
CA ALA A 35 -0.80 -10.07 -4.58
C ALA A 35 -1.60 -8.78 -4.35
N TYR A 36 -0.90 -7.64 -4.36
CA TYR A 36 -1.55 -6.34 -4.32
C TYR A 36 -1.88 -5.86 -5.73
N VAL A 37 -3.16 -5.61 -5.99
CA VAL A 37 -3.67 -4.90 -7.16
C VAL A 37 -4.60 -3.81 -6.64
N ASP A 38 -4.31 -2.56 -6.97
CA ASP A 38 -5.11 -1.43 -6.55
C ASP A 38 -6.37 -1.29 -7.42
N HIS A 39 -7.35 -2.15 -7.15
CA HIS A 39 -8.59 -2.23 -7.90
C HIS A 39 -9.76 -2.53 -6.96
N PRO A 40 -10.95 -1.94 -7.15
CA PRO A 40 -12.09 -2.08 -6.22
C PRO A 40 -12.63 -3.52 -6.06
N ALA A 41 -12.23 -4.44 -6.94
CA ALA A 41 -12.52 -5.87 -6.80
C ALA A 41 -11.63 -6.57 -5.75
N PHE A 42 -10.56 -5.93 -5.28
CA PHE A 42 -9.61 -6.51 -4.32
C PHE A 42 -9.87 -5.91 -2.94
N GLY A 43 -10.20 -6.76 -1.96
CA GLY A 43 -10.58 -6.32 -0.62
C GLY A 43 -9.51 -5.49 0.09
N ALA A 44 -8.23 -5.88 -0.03
CA ALA A 44 -7.11 -5.14 0.57
C ALA A 44 -7.00 -3.71 0.02
N ALA A 45 -7.25 -3.51 -1.28
CA ALA A 45 -7.27 -2.19 -1.90
C ALA A 45 -8.44 -1.36 -1.36
N VAL A 46 -9.65 -1.92 -1.30
CA VAL A 46 -10.83 -1.23 -0.75
C VAL A 46 -10.58 -0.79 0.70
N ILE A 47 -10.10 -1.70 1.55
CA ILE A 47 -9.80 -1.40 2.97
C ILE A 47 -8.75 -0.29 3.06
N GLY A 48 -7.63 -0.43 2.35
CA GLY A 48 -6.57 0.57 2.40
C GLY A 48 -7.00 1.95 1.93
N ARG A 49 -7.81 2.03 0.87
CA ARG A 49 -8.36 3.29 0.35
C ARG A 49 -9.37 3.93 1.28
N VAL A 50 -10.23 3.15 1.92
CA VAL A 50 -11.16 3.65 2.93
C VAL A 50 -10.39 4.23 4.13
N LEU A 51 -9.36 3.55 4.61
CA LEU A 51 -8.52 4.02 5.71
C LEU A 51 -7.71 5.27 5.33
N GLN A 52 -7.13 5.34 4.11
CA GLN A 52 -6.48 6.55 3.61
C GLN A 52 -7.47 7.73 3.49
N HIS A 53 -8.69 7.47 3.04
CA HIS A 53 -9.75 8.48 2.97
C HIS A 53 -10.12 9.02 4.36
N ALA A 54 -10.01 8.18 5.41
CA ALA A 54 -10.16 8.58 6.80
C ALA A 54 -8.95 9.36 7.37
N GLY A 55 -7.92 9.62 6.56
CA GLY A 55 -6.74 10.41 6.95
C GLY A 55 -5.59 9.60 7.55
N LEU A 56 -5.64 8.27 7.48
CA LEU A 56 -4.58 7.40 8.01
C LEU A 56 -3.48 7.16 6.96
N ARG A 57 -2.23 7.06 7.42
CA ARG A 57 -1.08 6.65 6.61
C ARG A 57 -1.04 5.13 6.57
N VAL A 58 -1.44 4.58 5.42
CA VAL A 58 -1.63 3.13 5.24
C VAL A 58 -0.61 2.60 4.24
N ALA A 59 0.05 1.49 4.59
CA ALA A 59 0.88 0.70 3.69
C ALA A 59 0.35 -0.72 3.53
N ILE A 60 0.81 -1.43 2.50
CA ILE A 60 0.48 -2.83 2.28
C ILE A 60 1.75 -3.67 2.08
N VAL A 61 1.81 -4.83 2.72
CA VAL A 61 2.83 -5.86 2.51
C VAL A 61 2.13 -7.09 1.89
N PRO A 62 2.10 -7.17 0.55
CA PRO A 62 1.55 -8.33 -0.15
C PRO A 62 2.60 -9.45 -0.24
N GLN A 63 2.14 -10.69 -0.08
CA GLN A 63 2.96 -11.90 -0.17
C GLN A 63 4.30 -11.78 0.58
N PRO A 64 4.28 -11.47 1.89
CA PRO A 64 5.52 -11.42 2.65
C PRO A 64 6.26 -12.75 2.53
N ASN A 65 7.59 -12.68 2.47
CA ASN A 65 8.40 -13.88 2.54
C ASN A 65 8.15 -14.53 3.91
N TRP A 66 7.60 -15.74 3.89
CA TRP A 66 7.26 -16.51 5.09
C TRP A 66 8.22 -17.68 5.32
N ARG A 67 9.11 -17.94 4.35
CA ARG A 67 10.08 -19.05 4.41
C ARG A 67 11.41 -18.63 5.02
N ASP A 68 11.62 -17.34 5.15
CA ASP A 68 12.83 -16.73 5.68
C ASP A 68 12.40 -15.86 6.87
N ASP A 69 13.13 -15.94 7.97
CA ASP A 69 12.88 -15.24 9.23
C ASP A 69 13.59 -13.88 9.31
N LEU A 70 14.08 -13.37 8.17
CA LEU A 70 14.92 -12.17 8.04
C LEU A 70 14.42 -11.18 6.98
#